data_AF-A0A922MH10-F1
#
_entry.id   AF-A0A922MH10-F1
#
_cell.length_a   1.000
_cell.length_b   1.000
_cell.length_c   1.000
_cell.angle_alpha   90.00
_cell.angle_beta   90.00
_cell.angle_gamma   90.00
#
_symmetry.space_group_name_H-M   'P 1'
#
loop_
_entity.id
_entity.type
_entity.pdbx_description
1 polymer ?
#
loop_
_entity_poly.entity_id
_entity_poly.type
_entity_poly.pdbx_seq_one_letter_code
_entity_poly.pdbx_strand_id
1 'polypeptide(L)' 'MPGTSTSAVVLECTIKKDFQYNKVMPTFHHWVTDEKRFGLTFQTAADARAFDKGVRTAIEELLDGKQ' A
#
# COMPACT_ATOMS: atom_id res chain seq x y z
N MET A 1 -8.65 -30.33 -13.37
CA MET A 1 -8.02 -30.01 -12.07
C MET A 1 -8.56 -28.67 -11.62
N PRO A 2 -9.38 -28.57 -10.57
CA PRO A 2 -9.74 -27.26 -10.03
C PRO A 2 -8.51 -26.73 -9.29
N GLY A 3 -7.85 -25.73 -9.87
CA GLY A 3 -6.81 -24.98 -9.18
C GLY A 3 -7.45 -24.24 -8.02
N THR A 4 -7.31 -24.78 -6.82
CA THR A 4 -7.65 -24.05 -5.59
C THR A 4 -6.72 -22.85 -5.52
N SER A 5 -7.21 -21.67 -5.88
CA SER A 5 -6.53 -20.42 -5.62
C SER A 5 -6.44 -20.29 -4.10
N THR A 6 -5.28 -20.63 -3.53
CA THR A 6 -5.01 -20.43 -2.11
C THR A 6 -4.77 -18.94 -1.92
N SER A 7 -5.81 -18.20 -1.53
CA SER A 7 -5.71 -16.80 -1.15
C SER A 7 -4.87 -16.68 0.12
N ALA A 8 -3.56 -16.83 -0.01
CA ALA A 8 -2.62 -16.64 1.09
C ALA A 8 -2.40 -15.14 1.27
N VAL A 9 -2.57 -14.64 2.49
CA VAL A 9 -2.23 -13.26 2.83
C VAL A 9 -0.72 -13.14 2.82
N VAL A 10 -0.19 -12.53 1.75
CA VAL A 10 1.25 -12.29 1.58
C VAL A 10 1.70 -10.92 2.11
N LEU A 11 0.75 -10.01 2.34
CA LEU A 11 1.01 -8.66 2.82
C LEU A 11 -0.16 -8.21 3.68
N GLU A 12 0.11 -7.99 4.96
CA GLU A 12 -0.83 -7.41 5.93
C GLU A 12 -0.12 -6.28 6.67
N CYS A 13 -0.56 -5.05 6.45
CA CYS A 13 -0.06 -3.87 7.14
C CYS A 13 -1.20 -2.88 7.40
N THR A 14 -1.28 -2.39 8.63
CA THR A 14 -2.28 -1.40 9.02
C THR A 14 -1.75 0.00 8.76
N ILE A 15 -2.53 0.86 8.10
CA ILE A 15 -2.17 2.27 7.93
C ILE A 15 -2.34 2.99 9.27
N LYS A 16 -1.28 3.66 9.72
CA LYS A 16 -1.19 4.34 11.02
C LYS A 16 -0.53 5.71 10.85
N LYS A 17 -0.49 6.51 11.91
CA LYS A 17 0.09 7.86 11.87
C LYS A 17 1.61 7.88 11.60
N ASP A 18 2.31 6.77 11.86
CA ASP A 18 3.73 6.57 11.57
C ASP A 18 3.98 6.08 10.14
N PHE A 19 2.94 5.93 9.31
CA PHE A 19 3.05 5.39 7.97
C PHE A 19 3.81 6.34 7.04
N GLN A 20 5.02 5.94 6.64
CA GLN A 20 5.88 6.71 5.74
C GLN A 20 5.85 6.13 4.34
N TYR A 21 5.06 6.75 3.47
CA TYR A 21 4.91 6.32 2.08
C TYR A 21 5.96 6.95 1.16
N ASN A 22 6.65 6.13 0.35
CA ASN A 22 7.73 6.55 -0.53
C ASN A 22 7.54 5.99 -1.95
N LYS A 23 7.59 6.89 -2.93
CA LYS A 23 7.52 6.57 -4.35
C LYS A 23 8.90 6.70 -4.98
N VAL A 24 9.61 5.58 -5.12
CA VAL A 24 10.98 5.57 -5.66
C VAL A 24 10.99 5.46 -7.17
N MET A 25 10.07 4.69 -7.76
CA MET A 25 9.91 4.57 -9.22
C MET A 25 8.42 4.59 -9.62
N PRO A 26 8.09 4.82 -10.90
CA PRO A 26 6.71 4.81 -11.39
C PRO A 26 5.93 3.52 -11.12
N THR A 27 6.64 2.40 -10.95
CA THR A 27 6.07 1.07 -10.69
C THR A 27 6.55 0.47 -9.38
N PHE A 28 7.38 1.16 -8.59
CA PHE A 28 7.87 0.63 -7.32
C PHE A 28 7.63 1.64 -6.20
N HIS A 29 6.71 1.26 -5.31
CA HIS A 29 6.34 2.03 -4.14
C HIS A 29 6.65 1.22 -2.89
N HIS A 30 7.18 1.87 -1.85
CA HIS A 30 7.46 1.23 -0.58
C HIS A 30 7.03 2.12 0.56
N TRP A 31 6.78 1.51 1.72
CA TRP A 31 6.39 2.24 2.91
C TRP A 31 6.97 1.60 4.16
N VAL A 32 7.01 2.39 5.23
CA VAL A 32 7.46 1.96 6.55
C VAL A 32 6.35 2.23 7.55
N THR A 33 6.04 1.23 8.39
CA THR A 33 5.11 1.34 9.51
C THR A 33 5.43 0.24 10.52
N ASP A 34 5.23 0.50 11.82
CA ASP A 34 5.61 -0.43 12.90
C ASP A 34 7.07 -0.89 12.79
N GLU A 35 7.98 0.02 12.38
CA GLU A 35 9.41 -0.24 12.12
C GLU A 35 9.70 -1.29 11.02
N LYS A 36 8.66 -1.76 10.32
CA LYS A 36 8.77 -2.71 9.21
C LYS A 36 8.67 -1.99 7.88
N ARG A 37 9.48 -2.42 6.92
CA ARG A 37 9.47 -1.92 5.54
C ARG A 37 8.74 -2.89 4.63
N PHE A 38 7.79 -2.38 3.88
CA PHE A 38 7.03 -3.13 2.87
C PHE A 38 7.17 -2.44 1.51
N GLY A 39 6.96 -3.19 0.44
CA GLY A 39 6.98 -2.63 -0.90
C GLY A 39 6.24 -3.48 -1.91
N LEU A 40 5.72 -2.81 -2.93
CA LEU A 40 5.03 -3.42 -4.05
C LEU A 40 5.66 -2.94 -5.36
N THR A 41 5.93 -3.90 -6.24
CA THR A 41 6.25 -3.64 -7.64
C THR A 41 5.00 -3.89 -8.47
N PHE A 42 4.47 -2.85 -9.09
CA PHE A 42 3.30 -2.92 -9.95
C PHE A 42 3.70 -3.33 -11.38
N GLN A 43 2.82 -4.10 -12.03
CA GLN A 43 3.03 -4.47 -13.43
C GLN A 43 2.91 -3.28 -14.37
N THR A 44 2.05 -2.31 -14.04
CA THR A 44 1.84 -1.10 -14.83
C THR A 44 1.91 0.16 -13.98
N ALA A 45 2.30 1.28 -14.61
CA ALA A 45 2.27 2.58 -13.96
C ALA A 45 0.83 3.07 -13.67
N ALA A 46 -0.19 2.53 -14.36
CA ALA A 46 -1.58 2.87 -14.11
C ALA A 46 -2.04 2.30 -12.76
N ASP A 47 -1.73 1.03 -12.50
CA ASP A 47 -2.07 0.38 -11.23
C ASP A 47 -1.35 1.03 -10.06
N ALA A 48 -0.06 1.37 -10.25
CA ALA A 48 0.72 2.09 -9.26
C ALA A 48 0.08 3.44 -8.89
N ARG A 49 -0.41 4.20 -9.88
CA ARG A 49 -1.12 5.47 -9.65
C ARG A 49 -2.45 5.27 -8.93
N ALA A 50 -3.21 4.24 -9.29
CA ALA A 50 -4.47 3.93 -8.61
C ALA A 50 -4.23 3.60 -7.12
N PHE A 51 -3.21 2.80 -6.83
CA PHE A 51 -2.81 2.48 -5.46
C PHE A 51 -2.31 3.71 -4.70
N ASP A 52 -1.43 4.52 -5.30
CA ASP A 52 -0.91 5.76 -4.70
C ASP A 52 -2.05 6.71 -4.29
N LYS A 53 -3.05 6.90 -5.16
CA LYS A 53 -4.22 7.72 -4.84
C LYS A 53 -5.00 7.15 -3.65
N GLY A 54 -5.26 5.84 -3.64
CA GLY A 54 -5.99 5.19 -2.55
C GLY A 54 -5.27 5.30 -1.20
N VAL A 55 -3.95 5.08 -1.19
CA VAL A 55 -3.13 5.19 0.03
C VAL A 55 -3.10 6.63 0.55
N ARG A 56 -2.91 7.62 -0.34
CA ARG A 56 -2.93 9.05 0.06
C ARG A 56 -4.26 9.45 0.68
N THR A 57 -5.38 9.10 0.04
CA THR A 57 -6.71 9.38 0.57
C THR A 57 -6.92 8.71 1.93
N ALA A 58 -6.53 7.44 2.10
CA ALA A 58 -6.66 6.75 3.39
C ALA A 58 -5.81 7.40 4.49
N ILE A 59 -4.60 7.87 4.17
CA ILE A 59 -3.74 8.61 5.12
C ILE A 59 -4.34 9.97 5.45
N GLU A 60 -4.83 10.70 4.45
CA GLU A 60 -5.50 11.99 4.64
C GLU A 60 -6.73 11.84 5.54
N GLU A 61 -7.59 10.85 5.29
CA GLU A 61 -8.77 10.57 6.14
C GLU A 61 -8.37 10.16 7.57
N LEU A 62 -7.28 9.41 7.73
CA LEU A 62 -6.75 9.03 9.04
C LEU A 62 -6.20 10.22 9.83
N LEU A 63 -5.56 11.19 9.15
CA LEU A 63 -4.93 12.35 9.76
C LEU A 63 -5.90 13.52 9.97
N ASP A 64 -6.79 13.77 9.00
CA ASP A 64 -7.80 14.83 9.01
C ASP A 64 -9.05 14.45 9.83
N GLY A 65 -9.02 13.26 10.44
CA GLY A 65 -10.00 12.69 11.37
C GLY A 65 -11.20 13.58 11.65
N LYS A 66 -12.18 13.57 10.73
CA LYS A 66 -13.52 14.08 11.02
C LYS A 66 -14.17 13.14 12.04
N GLN A 67 -13.85 13.38 13.31
CA GLN A 67 -14.74 13.09 14.44
C GLN A 67 -15.50 14.37 14.79
#